data_AF-A0A7U9CRL4-F1
#
_entry.id   AF-A0A7U9CRL4-F1
#
_cell.length_a   1.000
_cell.length_b   1.000
_cell.length_c   1.000
_cell.angle_alpha   90.00
_cell.angle_beta   90.00
_cell.angle_gamma   90.00
#
_symmetry.space_group_name_H-M   'P 1'
#
loop_
_entity.id
_entity.type
_entity.pdbx_description
1 polymer ?
#
loop_
_entity_poly.entity_id
_entity_poly.type
_entity_poly.pdbx_seq_one_letter_code
_entity_poly.pdbx_strand_id
1 'polypeptide(L)'
;MSIDKQKLQSLLWSEVAAWKADCAEWKRNTEALQEFLGEKTVEEVALELLAENKQLGLKADSLEFAKWSCQENEKAIRAAGHETIEDLAAERDQLKAENEALRKAALDAREFILHEAEVRGLLDENNLVSFRHPRRQAAIASIDAAMSKVAQP
;
A
#
# COMPACT_ATOMS: atom_id res chain seq x y z
N MET A 1 -0.69 -13.52 24.17
CA MET A 1 -0.13 -12.82 25.35
C MET A 1 -0.05 -11.34 25.03
N SER A 2 -0.37 -10.43 25.97
CA SER A 2 -0.43 -8.97 25.73
C SER A 2 0.54 -8.17 26.62
N ILE A 3 1.51 -8.83 27.25
CA ILE A 3 2.51 -8.14 28.08
C ILE A 3 3.41 -7.28 27.20
N ASP A 4 3.82 -6.11 27.70
CA ASP A 4 4.85 -5.31 27.06
C ASP A 4 6.21 -5.99 27.22
N LYS A 5 6.63 -6.70 26.16
CA LYS A 5 7.87 -7.50 26.14
C LYS A 5 9.13 -6.64 26.26
N GLN A 6 9.11 -5.40 25.77
CA GLN A 6 10.26 -4.50 25.87
C GLN A 6 10.43 -3.99 27.30
N LYS A 7 9.32 -3.61 27.96
CA LYS A 7 9.35 -3.23 29.37
C LYS A 7 9.73 -4.39 30.28
N LEU A 8 9.20 -5.60 30.02
CA LEU A 8 9.59 -6.83 30.73
C LEU A 8 11.10 -7.08 30.64
N GLN A 9 11.66 -7.00 29.43
CA GLN A 9 13.08 -7.21 29.18
C GLN A 9 13.95 -6.20 29.95
N SER A 10 13.57 -4.93 29.94
CA SER A 10 14.30 -3.89 30.67
C SER A 10 14.33 -4.17 32.17
N LEU A 11 13.20 -4.56 32.77
CA LEU A 11 13.11 -4.84 34.21
C LEU A 11 13.94 -6.06 34.60
N LEU A 12 13.84 -7.15 33.83
CA LEU A 12 14.64 -8.36 34.03
C LEU A 12 16.14 -8.08 33.93
N TRP A 13 16.57 -7.24 32.97
CA TRP A 13 17.97 -6.86 32.85
C TRP A 13 18.46 -5.98 34.00
N SER A 14 17.66 -5.04 34.48
CA SER A 14 17.98 -4.24 35.68
C SER A 14 18.12 -5.10 36.93
N GLU A 15 17.24 -6.09 37.12
CA GLU A 15 17.32 -7.03 38.24
C GLU A 15 18.58 -7.90 38.16
N VAL A 16 18.85 -8.50 37.00
CA VAL A 16 20.06 -9.32 36.78
C VAL A 16 21.34 -8.49 36.95
N ALA A 17 21.34 -7.23 36.51
CA ALA A 17 22.48 -6.33 36.67
C ALA A 17 22.72 -5.97 38.14
N ALA A 18 21.67 -5.63 38.90
CA ALA A 18 21.77 -5.32 40.33
C ALA A 18 22.22 -6.53 41.15
N TRP A 19 21.72 -7.73 40.82
CA TRP A 19 22.16 -8.99 41.42
C TRP A 19 23.65 -9.27 41.15
N LYS A 20 24.09 -9.13 39.88
CA LYS A 20 25.50 -9.32 39.50
C LYS A 20 26.45 -8.30 40.15
N ALA A 21 25.98 -7.09 40.38
CA ALA A 21 26.75 -6.02 41.01
C ALA A 21 26.74 -6.06 42.54
N ASP A 22 26.04 -7.02 43.15
CA ASP A 22 25.75 -7.09 44.60
C ASP A 22 25.22 -5.74 45.15
N CYS A 23 24.39 -5.07 44.34
CA CYS A 23 23.87 -3.74 44.63
C CYS A 23 22.50 -3.86 45.33
N ALA A 24 22.30 -3.13 46.43
CA ALA A 24 21.05 -3.12 47.20
C ALA A 24 19.80 -2.66 46.41
N GLU A 25 19.99 -2.12 45.20
CA GLU A 25 18.91 -1.78 44.27
C GLU A 25 18.11 -2.99 43.76
N TRP A 26 18.63 -4.22 43.92
CA TRP A 26 17.93 -5.44 43.51
C TRP A 26 16.51 -5.52 44.12
N LYS A 27 16.32 -5.07 45.36
CA LYS A 27 14.99 -5.05 46.02
C LYS A 27 13.98 -4.16 45.28
N ARG A 28 14.40 -2.95 44.88
CA ARG A 28 13.54 -2.03 44.12
C ARG A 28 13.21 -2.58 42.74
N ASN A 29 14.18 -3.25 42.12
CA ASN A 29 13.99 -3.88 40.81
C ASN A 29 13.02 -5.07 40.90
N THR A 30 13.13 -5.90 41.95
CA THR A 30 12.18 -7.00 42.21
C THR A 30 10.78 -6.47 42.51
N GLU A 31 10.63 -5.40 43.30
CA GLU A 31 9.33 -4.76 43.55
C GLU A 31 8.69 -4.20 42.27
N ALA A 32 9.47 -3.50 41.43
CA ALA A 32 9.00 -2.96 40.15
C ALA A 32 8.63 -4.08 39.16
N LEU A 33 9.37 -5.20 39.18
CA LEU A 33 9.04 -6.38 38.38
C LEU A 33 7.74 -7.03 38.87
N GLN A 34 7.58 -7.21 40.18
CA GLN A 34 6.36 -7.78 40.78
C GLN A 34 5.14 -6.93 40.46
N GLU A 35 5.24 -5.60 40.59
CA GLU A 35 4.17 -4.66 40.24
C GLU A 35 3.83 -4.74 38.75
N PHE A 36 4.84 -4.84 37.88
CA PHE A 36 4.65 -4.94 36.43
C PHE A 36 3.99 -6.27 36.01
N LEU A 37 4.32 -7.37 36.68
CA LEU A 37 3.76 -8.68 36.39
C LEU A 37 2.36 -8.89 36.99
N GLY A 38 2.02 -8.15 38.04
CA GLY A 38 0.72 -8.21 38.70
C GLY A 38 0.49 -9.56 39.38
N GLU A 39 -0.55 -10.29 38.96
CA GLU A 39 -0.88 -11.60 39.50
C GLU A 39 0.00 -12.73 38.96
N LYS A 40 0.73 -12.50 37.86
CA LYS A 40 1.54 -13.53 37.21
C LYS A 40 2.93 -13.62 37.82
N THR A 41 3.45 -14.83 37.90
CA THR A 41 4.86 -15.03 38.23
C THR A 41 5.76 -14.90 37.01
N VAL A 42 7.05 -14.65 37.22
CA VAL A 42 8.07 -14.66 36.15
C VAL A 42 8.05 -15.99 35.39
N GLU A 43 7.82 -17.09 36.10
CA GLU A 43 7.77 -18.45 35.55
C GLU A 43 6.57 -18.65 34.63
N GLU A 44 5.38 -18.20 35.03
CA GLU A 44 4.17 -18.26 34.19
C GLU A 44 4.34 -17.43 32.92
N VAL A 45 4.90 -16.23 33.05
CA VAL A 45 5.22 -15.35 31.92
C VAL A 45 6.26 -15.99 31.00
N ALA A 46 7.28 -16.65 31.55
CA ALA A 46 8.27 -17.37 30.76
C ALA A 46 7.65 -18.54 29.98
N LEU A 47 6.76 -19.32 30.60
CA LEU A 47 6.04 -20.41 29.94
C LEU A 47 5.11 -19.89 28.84
N GLU A 48 4.40 -18.80 29.08
CA GLU A 48 3.57 -18.15 28.06
C GLU A 48 4.40 -17.64 26.88
N LEU A 49 5.56 -17.01 27.14
CA LEU A 49 6.47 -16.55 26.09
C LEU A 49 7.05 -17.72 25.27
N LEU A 50 7.40 -18.84 25.92
CA LEU A 50 7.87 -20.04 25.22
C LEU A 50 6.77 -20.64 24.33
N ALA A 51 5.53 -20.70 24.83
CA ALA A 51 4.39 -21.17 24.05
C ALA A 51 4.10 -20.24 22.86
N GLU A 52 4.15 -18.92 23.06
CA GLU A 52 3.97 -17.95 21.98
C GLU A 52 5.10 -18.06 20.94
N ASN A 53 6.36 -18.19 21.36
CA ASN A 53 7.48 -18.39 20.43
C ASN A 53 7.32 -19.66 19.60
N LYS A 54 6.85 -20.76 20.19
CA LYS A 54 6.55 -21.99 19.44
C LYS A 54 5.46 -21.77 18.41
N GLN A 55 4.39 -21.05 18.77
CA GLN A 55 3.32 -20.71 17.83
C GLN A 55 3.80 -19.79 16.71
N LEU A 56 4.65 -18.80 17.03
CA LEU A 56 5.25 -17.91 16.05
C LEU A 56 6.18 -18.67 15.09
N GLY A 57 6.96 -19.63 15.59
CA GLY A 57 7.77 -20.53 14.76
C GLY A 57 6.93 -21.31 13.75
N LEU A 58 5.86 -21.97 14.23
CA LEU A 58 4.94 -22.70 13.33
C LEU A 58 4.29 -21.80 12.27
N LYS A 59 3.94 -20.56 12.63
CA LYS A 59 3.41 -19.57 11.69
C LYS A 59 4.46 -19.14 10.67
N ALA A 60 5.70 -18.94 11.11
CA ALA A 60 6.81 -18.58 10.23
C ALA A 60 7.06 -19.71 9.21
N ASP A 61 7.16 -20.96 9.66
CA ASP A 61 7.35 -22.13 8.80
C ASP A 61 6.20 -22.27 7.80
N SER A 62 4.95 -22.11 8.26
CA SER A 62 3.78 -22.16 7.38
C SER A 62 3.78 -21.03 6.33
N LEU A 63 4.25 -19.84 6.70
CA LEU A 63 4.34 -18.69 5.81
C LEU A 63 5.48 -18.88 4.78
N GLU A 64 6.60 -19.45 5.19
CA GLU A 64 7.69 -19.81 4.27
C GLU A 64 7.25 -20.87 3.26
N PHE A 65 6.52 -21.90 3.72
CA PHE A 65 5.95 -22.91 2.83
C PHE A 65 4.97 -22.31 1.82
N ALA A 66 4.06 -21.45 2.28
CA ALA A 66 3.10 -20.78 1.40
C ALA A 66 3.80 -19.91 0.34
N LYS A 67 4.84 -19.15 0.74
CA LYS A 67 5.67 -18.37 -0.19
C LYS A 67 6.33 -19.25 -1.25
N TRP A 68 6.97 -20.34 -0.81
CA TRP A 68 7.62 -21.28 -1.72
C TRP A 68 6.61 -21.88 -2.72
N SER A 69 5.43 -22.31 -2.25
CA SER A 69 4.39 -22.86 -3.11
C SER A 69 3.87 -21.84 -4.12
N CYS A 70 3.67 -20.58 -3.74
CA CYS A 70 3.27 -19.52 -4.67
C CYS A 70 4.33 -19.28 -5.74
N GLN A 71 5.61 -19.21 -5.37
CA GLN A 71 6.71 -19.04 -6.32
C GLN A 71 6.77 -20.19 -7.34
N GLU A 72 6.54 -21.42 -6.91
CA GLU A 72 6.56 -22.56 -7.81
C GLU A 72 5.35 -22.57 -8.75
N ASN A 73 4.17 -22.18 -8.25
CA ASN A 73 2.98 -21.98 -9.07
C ASN A 73 3.18 -20.86 -10.11
N GLU A 74 3.79 -19.74 -9.73
CA GLU A 74 4.11 -18.64 -10.66
C GLU A 74 5.05 -19.11 -11.79
N LYS A 75 6.08 -19.90 -11.47
CA LYS A 75 6.95 -20.49 -12.50
C LYS A 75 6.17 -21.40 -13.44
N ALA A 76 5.25 -22.21 -12.92
CA ALA A 76 4.41 -23.10 -13.72
C ALA A 76 3.47 -22.30 -14.65
N ILE A 77 2.85 -21.23 -14.15
CA ILE A 77 2.02 -20.30 -14.92
C ILE A 77 2.83 -19.68 -16.08
N ARG A 78 4.04 -19.18 -15.78
CA ARG A 78 4.94 -18.63 -16.81
C ARG A 78 5.34 -19.68 -17.83
N ALA A 79 5.68 -20.90 -17.39
CA ALA A 79 6.05 -22.00 -18.27
C ALA A 79 4.88 -22.45 -19.19
N ALA A 80 3.63 -22.32 -18.71
CA ALA A 80 2.43 -22.54 -19.51
C ALA A 80 2.14 -21.39 -20.50
N GLY A 81 2.93 -20.32 -20.48
CA GLY A 81 2.77 -19.15 -21.35
C GLY A 81 1.67 -18.19 -20.90
N HIS A 82 1.25 -18.28 -19.64
CA HIS A 82 0.30 -17.35 -19.05
C HIS A 82 1.03 -16.18 -18.37
N GLU A 83 0.42 -14.99 -18.47
CA GLU A 83 0.86 -13.80 -17.76
C GLU A 83 0.63 -13.96 -16.26
N THR A 84 1.59 -13.49 -15.47
CA THR A 84 1.45 -13.44 -14.02
C THR A 84 0.67 -12.21 -13.59
N ILE A 85 0.24 -12.21 -12.32
CA ILE A 85 -0.43 -11.05 -11.72
C ILE A 85 0.47 -9.80 -11.78
N GLU A 86 1.78 -9.97 -11.64
CA GLU A 86 2.74 -8.87 -11.76
C GLU A 86 2.80 -8.30 -13.17
N ASP A 87 2.80 -9.17 -14.19
CA ASP A 87 2.82 -8.75 -15.60
C ASP A 87 1.56 -7.93 -15.94
N LEU A 88 0.38 -8.45 -15.54
CA LEU A 88 -0.90 -7.76 -15.71
C LEU A 88 -0.98 -6.44 -14.93
N ALA A 89 -0.38 -6.37 -13.74
CA ALA A 89 -0.32 -5.15 -12.96
C ALA A 89 0.56 -4.09 -13.64
N ALA A 90 1.70 -4.49 -14.18
CA ALA A 90 2.59 -3.61 -14.94
C ALA A 90 1.91 -3.08 -16.21
N GLU A 91 1.24 -3.96 -16.97
CA GLU A 91 0.47 -3.56 -18.15
C GLU A 91 -0.65 -2.57 -17.79
N ARG A 92 -1.42 -2.84 -16.73
CA ARG A 92 -2.45 -1.92 -16.24
C ARG A 92 -1.88 -0.53 -15.93
N ASP A 93 -0.74 -0.48 -15.25
CA ASP A 93 -0.14 0.79 -14.85
C ASP A 93 0.44 1.55 -16.05
N GLN A 94 1.00 0.84 -17.03
CA GLN A 94 1.36 1.41 -18.32
C GLN A 94 0.13 1.98 -19.05
N LEU A 95 -0.95 1.20 -19.19
CA LEU A 95 -2.18 1.63 -19.86
C LEU A 95 -2.83 2.83 -19.16
N LYS A 96 -2.73 2.93 -17.84
CA LYS A 96 -3.16 4.12 -17.09
C LYS A 96 -2.31 5.33 -17.44
N ALA A 97 -0.99 5.19 -17.49
CA ALA A 97 -0.08 6.28 -17.85
C ALA A 97 -0.32 6.75 -19.29
N GLU A 98 -0.49 5.81 -20.23
CA GLU A 98 -0.80 6.12 -21.63
C GLU A 98 -2.16 6.81 -21.78
N ASN A 99 -3.19 6.32 -21.08
CA ASN A 99 -4.50 6.98 -21.06
C ASN A 99 -4.40 8.42 -20.54
N GLU A 100 -3.63 8.66 -19.48
CA GLU A 100 -3.45 9.99 -18.94
C GLU A 100 -2.72 10.91 -19.91
N ALA A 101 -1.67 10.42 -20.57
CA ALA A 101 -0.97 11.15 -21.62
C ALA A 101 -1.89 11.49 -22.81
N LEU A 102 -2.73 10.55 -23.24
CA LEU A 102 -3.70 10.75 -24.32
C LEU A 102 -4.79 11.75 -23.93
N ARG A 103 -5.28 11.72 -22.69
CA ARG A 103 -6.24 12.71 -22.18
C ARG A 103 -5.66 14.11 -22.21
N LYS A 104 -4.42 14.27 -21.73
CA LYS A 104 -3.73 15.55 -21.79
C LYS A 104 -3.61 16.05 -23.23
N ALA A 105 -3.15 15.20 -24.15
CA ALA A 105 -3.03 15.57 -25.56
C ALA A 105 -4.40 15.93 -26.19
N ALA A 106 -5.48 15.25 -25.82
CA ALA A 106 -6.82 15.56 -26.29
C ALA A 106 -7.32 16.91 -25.77
N LEU A 107 -7.03 17.25 -24.50
CA LEU A 107 -7.34 18.57 -23.93
C LEU A 107 -6.53 19.67 -24.63
N ASP A 108 -5.22 19.48 -24.81
CA ASP A 108 -4.36 20.43 -25.52
C ASP A 108 -4.87 20.68 -26.95
N ALA A 109 -5.31 19.63 -27.66
CA ALA A 109 -5.91 19.75 -28.98
C ALA A 109 -7.26 20.50 -28.96
N ARG A 110 -8.09 20.26 -27.95
CA ARG A 110 -9.35 20.98 -27.75
C ARG A 110 -9.12 22.48 -27.52
N GLU A 111 -8.17 22.83 -26.66
CA GLU A 111 -7.77 24.21 -26.38
C GLU A 111 -7.23 24.90 -27.64
N PHE A 112 -6.38 24.21 -28.41
CA PHE A 112 -5.88 24.72 -29.69
C PHE A 112 -7.01 25.04 -30.68
N ILE A 113 -7.98 24.13 -30.84
CA ILE A 113 -9.11 24.33 -31.76
C ILE A 113 -9.96 25.54 -31.32
N LEU A 114 -10.19 25.71 -30.02
CA LEU A 114 -10.94 26.84 -29.47
C LEU A 114 -10.19 28.16 -29.66
N HIS A 115 -8.89 28.20 -29.33
CA HIS A 115 -8.07 29.39 -29.52
C HIS A 115 -7.98 29.80 -31.00
N GLU A 116 -7.80 28.84 -31.91
CA GLU A 116 -7.79 29.13 -33.36
C GLU A 116 -9.16 29.66 -33.83
N ALA A 117 -10.26 29.14 -33.28
CA ALA A 117 -11.60 29.62 -33.59
C ALA A 117 -11.84 31.05 -33.07
N GLU A 118 -11.35 31.37 -31.87
CA GLU A 118 -11.38 32.72 -31.29
C GLU A 118 -10.61 33.72 -32.16
N VAL A 119 -9.35 33.42 -32.49
CA VAL A 119 -8.48 34.28 -33.31
C VAL A 119 -9.09 34.57 -34.68
N ARG A 120 -9.85 33.63 -35.24
CA ARG A 120 -10.49 33.76 -36.55
C ARG A 120 -11.93 34.31 -36.49
N GLY A 121 -12.44 34.65 -35.30
CA GLY A 121 -13.81 35.14 -35.14
C GLY A 121 -14.87 34.11 -35.52
N LEU A 122 -14.59 32.83 -35.28
CA LEU A 122 -15.46 31.69 -35.63
C LEU A 122 -16.33 31.23 -34.44
N LEU A 123 -16.23 31.93 -33.30
CA LEU A 123 -17.05 31.68 -32.13
C LEU A 123 -18.40 32.38 -32.26
N ASP A 124 -19.44 31.79 -31.66
CA ASP A 124 -20.75 32.40 -31.50
C ASP A 124 -20.83 33.25 -30.22
N GLU A 125 -22.02 33.79 -29.95
CA GLU A 125 -22.31 34.61 -28.76
C GLU A 125 -22.11 33.88 -27.42
N ASN A 126 -22.03 32.56 -27.42
CA ASN A 126 -21.80 31.73 -26.24
C ASN A 126 -20.32 31.30 -26.10
N ASN A 127 -19.41 31.91 -26.88
CA ASN A 127 -18.00 31.51 -26.99
C ASN A 127 -17.81 30.04 -27.43
N LEU A 128 -18.77 29.48 -28.16
CA LEU A 128 -18.67 28.14 -28.74
C LEU A 128 -18.36 28.24 -30.23
N VAL A 129 -17.75 27.20 -30.80
CA VAL A 129 -17.54 27.13 -32.25
C VAL A 129 -18.88 27.20 -32.97
N SER A 130 -19.04 28.22 -33.82
CA SER A 130 -20.26 28.45 -34.58
C SER A 130 -20.67 27.22 -35.40
N PHE A 131 -21.97 26.95 -35.50
CA PHE A 131 -22.55 25.89 -36.33
C PHE A 131 -22.14 25.97 -37.81
N ARG A 132 -21.67 27.15 -38.27
CA ARG A 132 -21.12 27.36 -39.61
C ARG A 132 -19.78 26.62 -39.83
N HIS A 133 -19.17 26.08 -38.78
CA HIS A 133 -17.93 25.31 -38.82
C HIS A 133 -18.13 23.89 -38.25
N PRO A 134 -18.97 23.05 -38.91
CA PRO A 134 -19.42 21.78 -38.38
C PRO A 134 -18.28 20.78 -38.11
N ARG A 135 -17.18 20.85 -38.88
CA ARG A 135 -16.00 19.97 -38.66
C ARG A 135 -15.32 20.24 -37.32
N ARG A 136 -15.20 21.52 -36.93
CA ARG A 136 -14.59 21.92 -35.65
C ARG A 136 -15.52 21.60 -34.49
N GLN A 137 -16.82 21.84 -34.68
CA GLN A 137 -17.83 21.47 -33.70
C GLN A 137 -17.84 19.95 -33.45
N ALA A 138 -17.79 19.14 -34.50
CA ALA A 138 -17.70 17.68 -34.40
C ALA A 138 -16.40 17.22 -33.70
N ALA A 139 -15.27 17.86 -33.96
CA ALA A 139 -14.01 17.54 -33.30
C ALA A 139 -14.07 17.82 -31.78
N ILE A 140 -14.56 18.99 -31.37
CA ILE A 140 -14.72 19.33 -29.94
C ILE A 140 -15.71 18.38 -29.26
N ALA A 141 -16.86 18.12 -29.89
CA ALA A 141 -17.86 17.20 -29.35
C ALA A 141 -17.32 15.77 -29.19
N SER A 142 -16.45 15.32 -30.11
CA SER A 142 -15.82 13.99 -30.01
C SER A 142 -14.83 13.91 -28.85
N ILE A 143 -14.05 14.98 -28.62
CA ILE A 143 -13.14 15.06 -27.48
C ILE A 143 -13.93 15.09 -26.17
N ASP A 144 -14.95 15.93 -26.07
CA ASP A 144 -15.79 16.04 -24.87
C ASP A 144 -16.49 14.72 -24.54
N ALA A 145 -16.99 14.00 -25.56
CA ALA A 145 -17.58 12.67 -25.38
C ALA A 145 -16.56 11.63 -24.90
N ALA A 146 -15.32 11.67 -25.41
CA ALA A 146 -14.24 10.77 -24.97
C ALA A 146 -13.84 11.03 -23.50
N MET A 147 -13.86 12.30 -23.07
CA MET A 147 -13.56 12.69 -21.68
C MET A 147 -14.70 12.34 -20.71
N SER A 148 -15.96 12.34 -21.17
CA SER A 148 -17.14 12.07 -20.31
C SER A 148 -17.34 10.60 -19.95
N LYS A 149 -16.91 9.64 -20.80
CA LYS A 149 -17.12 8.18 -20.59
C LYS A 149 -16.36 7.58 -19.40
N VAL A 150 -15.56 8.36 -18.67
CA VAL A 150 -14.69 7.89 -17.57
C VAL A 150 -15.31 8.16 -16.18
N ALA A 151 -16.44 8.85 -16.10
CA ALA A 151 -17.08 9.23 -14.83
C ALA A 151 -17.96 8.13 -14.19
N GLN A 152 -18.01 6.91 -14.73
CA GLN A 152 -18.74 5.80 -14.11
C GLN A 152 -17.77 4.88 -13.33
N PRO A 153 -17.99 4.68 -12.02
CA PRO A 153 -17.12 3.90 -11.15
C PRO A 153 -17.09 2.41 -11.50
#